data_AF-A0AA39JYD5-F1
#
_entry.id   AF-A0AA39JYD5-F1
#
_cell.length_a   1.000
_cell.length_b   1.000
_cell.length_c   1.000
_cell.angle_alpha   90.00
_cell.angle_beta   90.00
_cell.angle_gamma   90.00
#
_symmetry.space_group_name_H-M   'P 1'
#
loop_
_entity.id
_entity.type
_entity.pdbx_description
1 polymer ?
#
loop_
_entity_poly.entity_id
_entity_poly.type
_entity_poly.pdbx_seq_one_letter_code
_entity_poly.pdbx_strand_id
1 'polypeptide(L)'
;MILTTTSGLISLLFLSILLTCTTPAFGETARALVYTATAGFRHDSIPTAIQALQTRGSAVNLAFQNTEDKGVFTDQGLEGYDVVIFLSTTGEVLDDTGNTAFQNYLNNGGNFVGIHSASDTLNTTAFYGKELGDFQNATIVVLDASHPSTENLPTDWPVRDEMYNFKSDPRSVGAIVILTVDESSYTDDGTRRFNQGEPHPIAWYQEHGAGVVSGGTAGRSFYTSLGHLNETWEDELFMNHILSGIQWTLQANTTRAFNSSALVGNGGTSSSASASSSASASPSSTSSTSGTASAS
;
A
#
# COMPACT_ATOMS: atom_id res chain seq x y z
N MET A 1 50.96 17.91 68.91
CA MET A 1 52.04 18.27 67.96
C MET A 1 52.08 17.17 66.91
N ILE A 2 52.17 17.52 65.61
CA ILE A 2 52.17 16.59 64.45
C ILE A 2 50.85 15.81 64.26
N LEU A 3 50.20 16.01 63.11
CA LEU A 3 49.32 15.01 62.50
C LEU A 3 50.17 14.19 61.52
N THR A 4 49.94 12.89 61.43
CA THR A 4 50.49 12.03 60.37
C THR A 4 49.43 11.78 59.29
N THR A 5 49.86 11.87 58.02
CA THR A 5 49.01 11.67 56.84
C THR A 5 49.09 10.25 56.32
N THR A 6 47.97 9.70 55.85
CA THR A 6 47.93 8.47 55.04
C THR A 6 46.98 8.68 53.86
N SER A 7 47.54 8.78 52.65
CA SER A 7 46.78 8.97 51.42
C SER A 7 46.15 7.65 50.95
N GLY A 8 44.83 7.59 50.84
CA GLY A 8 44.10 6.50 50.18
C GLY A 8 43.80 6.84 48.72
N LEU A 9 44.37 6.09 47.78
CA LEU A 9 44.04 6.21 46.36
C LEU A 9 42.73 5.46 46.06
N ILE A 10 41.63 6.20 45.86
CA ILE A 10 40.37 5.63 45.38
C ILE A 10 40.45 5.50 43.86
N SER A 11 40.58 4.27 43.37
CA SER A 11 40.49 3.97 41.94
C SER A 11 39.01 3.91 41.53
N LEU A 12 38.54 4.92 40.78
CA LEU A 12 37.18 4.89 40.21
C LEU A 12 37.14 3.93 39.01
N LEU A 13 36.48 2.79 39.20
CA LEU A 13 36.14 1.89 38.11
C LEU A 13 34.96 2.47 37.31
N PHE A 14 35.24 3.12 36.18
CA PHE A 14 34.19 3.56 35.25
C PHE A 14 33.56 2.35 34.55
N LEU A 15 32.42 1.90 35.07
CA LEU A 15 31.60 0.87 34.43
C LEU A 15 30.83 1.50 33.26
N SER A 16 31.44 1.48 32.07
CA SER A 16 30.80 1.91 30.82
C SER A 16 29.61 0.99 30.49
N ILE A 17 28.41 1.40 30.86
CA ILE A 17 27.16 0.77 30.42
C ILE A 17 27.02 1.02 28.91
N LEU A 18 27.36 0.02 28.09
CA LEU A 18 26.99 0.03 26.69
C LEU A 18 25.47 -0.09 26.59
N LEU A 19 24.80 1.04 26.33
CA LEU A 19 23.43 1.04 25.81
C LEU A 19 23.47 0.42 24.41
N THR A 20 23.23 -0.89 24.33
CA THR A 20 23.02 -1.58 23.06
C THR A 20 21.70 -1.09 22.49
N CYS A 21 21.76 -0.11 21.58
CA CYS A 21 20.62 0.27 20.76
C CYS A 21 20.30 -0.91 19.83
N THR A 22 19.46 -1.83 20.31
CA THR A 22 18.88 -2.89 19.49
C THR A 22 17.89 -2.25 18.54
N THR A 23 18.37 -1.86 17.36
CA THR A 23 17.52 -1.66 16.19
C THR A 23 16.62 -2.90 16.07
N PRO A 24 15.28 -2.76 16.06
CA PRO A 24 14.42 -3.91 15.83
C PRO A 24 14.81 -4.52 14.49
N ALA A 25 15.02 -5.84 14.45
CA ALA A 25 15.17 -6.52 13.18
C ALA A 25 13.88 -6.32 12.40
N PHE A 26 13.97 -5.69 11.23
CA PHE A 26 12.84 -5.64 10.31
C PHE A 26 12.36 -7.07 10.04
N GLY A 27 11.05 -7.28 10.10
CA GLY A 27 10.44 -8.53 9.67
C GLY A 27 10.69 -8.78 8.19
N GLU A 28 10.25 -9.95 7.71
CA GLU A 28 10.26 -10.24 6.27
C GLU A 28 9.64 -9.08 5.47
N THR A 29 10.31 -8.65 4.40
CA THR A 29 9.90 -7.51 3.57
C THR A 29 8.46 -7.68 3.10
N ALA A 30 7.56 -6.83 3.59
CA ALA A 30 6.14 -6.96 3.35
C ALA A 30 5.80 -6.72 1.88
N ARG A 31 4.93 -7.55 1.32
CA ARG A 31 4.65 -7.57 -0.12
C ARG A 31 3.37 -6.82 -0.46
N ALA A 32 3.48 -5.85 -1.36
CA ALA A 32 2.36 -5.00 -1.77
C ALA A 32 1.99 -5.27 -3.24
N LEU A 33 0.76 -5.69 -3.51
CA LEU A 33 0.21 -5.80 -4.85
C LEU A 33 -0.35 -4.46 -5.29
N VAL A 34 0.27 -3.81 -6.28
CA VAL A 34 -0.20 -2.52 -6.82
C VAL A 34 -1.03 -2.77 -8.07
N TYR A 35 -2.35 -2.85 -7.93
CA TYR A 35 -3.27 -3.08 -9.02
C TYR A 35 -3.69 -1.75 -9.67
N THR A 36 -3.52 -1.64 -10.98
CA THR A 36 -3.73 -0.39 -11.75
C THR A 36 -4.63 -0.55 -12.96
N ALA A 37 -5.40 -1.64 -13.07
CA ALA A 37 -6.33 -1.84 -14.19
C ALA A 37 -7.43 -0.76 -14.21
N THR A 38 -7.87 -0.39 -15.42
CA THR A 38 -8.89 0.64 -15.65
C THR A 38 -9.86 0.20 -16.75
N ALA A 39 -11.15 0.13 -16.41
CA ALA A 39 -12.27 -0.04 -17.34
C ALA A 39 -12.98 1.29 -17.67
N GLY A 40 -12.66 2.36 -16.91
CA GLY A 40 -13.11 3.74 -17.15
C GLY A 40 -11.98 4.65 -17.63
N PHE A 41 -11.86 5.84 -17.04
CA PHE A 41 -10.77 6.77 -17.34
C PHE A 41 -9.41 6.21 -16.91
N ARG A 42 -8.36 6.54 -17.69
CA ARG A 42 -6.97 6.14 -17.45
C ARG A 42 -6.15 7.37 -17.05
N HIS A 43 -5.61 7.36 -15.83
CA HIS A 43 -4.81 8.44 -15.29
C HIS A 43 -3.37 8.36 -15.80
N ASP A 44 -2.86 9.46 -16.38
CA ASP A 44 -1.48 9.53 -16.92
C ASP A 44 -0.40 9.41 -15.85
N SER A 45 -0.73 9.62 -14.57
CA SER A 45 0.18 9.48 -13.42
C SER A 45 0.51 8.04 -13.03
N ILE A 46 -0.25 7.05 -13.49
CA ILE A 46 -0.09 5.64 -13.05
C ILE A 46 1.35 5.11 -13.23
N PRO A 47 2.04 5.29 -14.37
CA PRO A 47 3.44 4.85 -14.52
C PRO A 47 4.39 5.53 -13.53
N THR A 48 4.24 6.83 -13.32
CA THR A 48 5.03 7.65 -12.38
C THR A 48 4.79 7.21 -10.94
N ALA A 49 3.54 6.93 -10.58
CA ALA A 49 3.14 6.41 -9.28
C ALA A 49 3.75 5.03 -8.97
N ILE A 50 3.69 4.10 -9.93
CA ILE A 50 4.35 2.79 -9.84
C ILE A 50 5.86 2.97 -9.64
N GLN A 51 6.50 3.84 -10.42
CA GLN A 51 7.94 4.11 -10.33
C GLN A 51 8.32 4.73 -8.98
N ALA A 52 7.55 5.70 -8.47
CA ALA A 52 7.78 6.36 -7.19
C ALA A 52 7.66 5.37 -6.01
N LEU A 53 6.63 4.54 -5.99
CA LEU A 53 6.47 3.47 -4.99
C LEU A 53 7.62 2.46 -5.05
N GLN A 54 7.94 1.93 -6.24
CA GLN A 54 9.00 0.94 -6.40
C GLN A 54 10.39 1.48 -6.04
N THR A 55 10.66 2.76 -6.33
CA THR A 55 11.93 3.44 -6.01
C THR A 55 12.10 3.66 -4.51
N ARG A 56 11.01 4.01 -3.79
CA ARG A 56 11.04 4.36 -2.36
C ARG A 56 10.80 3.16 -1.42
N GLY A 57 10.14 2.10 -1.88
CA GLY A 57 9.67 0.98 -1.04
C GLY A 57 10.76 0.26 -0.23
N SER A 58 11.97 0.13 -0.78
CA SER A 58 13.09 -0.51 -0.07
C SER A 58 13.51 0.23 1.20
N ALA A 59 13.36 1.56 1.25
CA ALA A 59 13.65 2.37 2.45
C ALA A 59 12.63 2.16 3.59
N VAL A 60 11.45 1.62 3.27
CA VAL A 60 10.34 1.37 4.21
C VAL A 60 10.04 -0.13 4.43
N ASN A 61 10.94 -1.02 3.97
CA ASN A 61 10.82 -2.48 3.98
C ASN A 61 9.58 -3.02 3.22
N LEU A 62 9.24 -2.41 2.09
CA LEU A 62 8.11 -2.79 1.23
C LEU A 62 8.59 -3.23 -0.18
N ALA A 63 8.04 -4.33 -0.66
CA ALA A 63 8.23 -4.83 -2.02
C ALA A 63 6.96 -4.61 -2.86
N PHE A 64 6.95 -3.58 -3.70
CA PHE A 64 5.82 -3.23 -4.57
C PHE A 64 5.86 -3.98 -5.91
N GLN A 65 4.88 -4.86 -6.12
CA GLN A 65 4.68 -5.60 -7.37
C GLN A 65 3.43 -5.07 -8.08
N ASN A 66 3.61 -4.40 -9.22
CA ASN A 66 2.49 -3.90 -10.03
C ASN A 66 1.91 -5.00 -10.94
N THR A 67 0.60 -4.95 -11.18
CA THR A 67 -0.07 -5.70 -12.25
C THR A 67 -1.33 -4.97 -12.74
N GLU A 68 -1.75 -5.31 -13.95
CA GLU A 68 -3.10 -5.01 -14.48
C GLU A 68 -3.86 -6.28 -14.86
N ASP A 69 -3.22 -7.46 -14.71
CA ASP A 69 -3.86 -8.76 -14.91
C ASP A 69 -4.76 -9.11 -13.73
N LYS A 70 -6.08 -9.18 -13.98
CA LYS A 70 -7.08 -9.63 -13.00
C LYS A 70 -6.92 -11.11 -12.62
N GLY A 71 -6.18 -11.93 -13.38
CA GLY A 71 -5.88 -13.33 -13.06
C GLY A 71 -5.14 -13.52 -11.73
N VAL A 72 -4.52 -12.47 -11.19
CA VAL A 72 -3.92 -12.46 -9.84
C VAL A 72 -4.98 -12.52 -8.72
N PHE A 73 -6.23 -12.14 -8.99
CA PHE A 73 -7.32 -12.16 -8.01
C PHE A 73 -7.93 -13.55 -7.88
N THR A 74 -7.16 -14.44 -7.25
CA THR A 74 -7.55 -15.76 -6.75
C THR A 74 -7.02 -15.91 -5.34
N ASP A 75 -7.58 -16.80 -4.51
CA ASP A 75 -7.11 -17.00 -3.14
C ASP A 75 -5.59 -17.28 -3.08
N GLN A 76 -5.09 -18.12 -4.01
CA GLN A 76 -3.66 -18.41 -4.18
C GLN A 76 -2.87 -17.21 -4.74
N GLY A 77 -3.43 -16.47 -5.70
CA GLY A 77 -2.77 -15.30 -6.27
C GLY A 77 -2.59 -14.16 -5.27
N LEU A 78 -3.50 -14.04 -4.28
CA LEU A 78 -3.45 -13.03 -3.23
C LEU A 78 -2.70 -13.47 -1.96
N GLU A 79 -2.50 -14.77 -1.72
CA GLU A 79 -1.82 -15.29 -0.51
C GLU A 79 -0.39 -14.73 -0.31
N GLY A 80 0.23 -14.28 -1.42
CA GLY A 80 1.58 -13.73 -1.45
C GLY A 80 1.73 -12.28 -0.96
N TYR A 81 0.65 -11.55 -0.66
CA TYR A 81 0.70 -10.09 -0.40
C TYR A 81 0.11 -9.67 0.94
N ASP A 82 0.87 -8.89 1.70
CA ASP A 82 0.48 -8.32 3.00
C ASP A 82 -0.43 -7.09 2.86
N VAL A 83 -0.47 -6.47 1.67
CA VAL A 83 -1.42 -5.42 1.31
C VAL A 83 -1.77 -5.47 -0.17
N VAL A 84 -3.05 -5.28 -0.50
CA VAL A 84 -3.52 -5.01 -1.86
C VAL A 84 -3.78 -3.52 -1.99
N ILE A 85 -3.19 -2.89 -3.00
CA ILE A 85 -3.29 -1.47 -3.29
C ILE A 85 -4.01 -1.29 -4.62
N PHE A 86 -5.19 -0.66 -4.62
CA PHE A 86 -5.82 -0.18 -5.85
C PHE A 86 -5.35 1.24 -6.09
N LEU A 87 -4.57 1.45 -7.15
CA LEU A 87 -3.97 2.74 -7.47
C LEU A 87 -4.56 3.27 -8.77
N SER A 88 -5.37 4.32 -8.68
CA SER A 88 -6.02 5.00 -9.81
C SER A 88 -6.75 4.06 -10.79
N THR A 89 -7.28 2.95 -10.25
CA THR A 89 -8.20 2.02 -10.94
C THR A 89 -9.54 2.69 -11.24
N THR A 90 -10.32 2.21 -12.22
CA THR A 90 -11.66 2.75 -12.54
C THR A 90 -12.60 1.67 -13.09
N GLY A 91 -13.88 1.69 -12.68
CA GLY A 91 -14.93 0.80 -13.18
C GLY A 91 -14.84 -0.66 -12.70
N GLU A 92 -15.57 -1.56 -13.37
CA GLU A 92 -15.63 -2.97 -13.00
C GLU A 92 -14.45 -3.74 -13.62
N VAL A 93 -13.30 -3.71 -12.93
CA VAL A 93 -12.03 -4.32 -13.37
C VAL A 93 -11.86 -5.77 -12.95
N LEU A 94 -12.60 -6.21 -11.92
CA LEU A 94 -12.72 -7.60 -11.50
C LEU A 94 -14.06 -8.18 -11.97
N ASP A 95 -14.09 -9.50 -12.16
CA ASP A 95 -15.34 -10.26 -12.29
C ASP A 95 -15.76 -10.89 -10.94
N ASP A 96 -16.89 -11.58 -10.91
CA ASP A 96 -17.44 -12.24 -9.71
C ASP A 96 -16.42 -13.17 -9.01
N THR A 97 -15.51 -13.80 -9.76
CA THR A 97 -14.46 -14.68 -9.18
C THR A 97 -13.37 -13.83 -8.52
N GLY A 98 -12.91 -12.79 -9.20
CA GLY A 98 -11.94 -11.84 -8.65
C GLY A 98 -12.47 -11.09 -7.42
N ASN A 99 -13.73 -10.67 -7.46
CA ASN A 99 -14.43 -10.06 -6.33
C ASN A 99 -14.56 -11.02 -5.15
N THR A 100 -14.89 -12.29 -5.40
CA THR A 100 -14.95 -13.33 -4.36
C THR A 100 -13.57 -13.56 -3.72
N ALA A 101 -12.51 -13.67 -4.52
CA ALA A 101 -11.15 -13.84 -4.01
C ALA A 101 -10.65 -12.61 -3.22
N PHE A 102 -10.98 -11.40 -3.66
CA PHE A 102 -10.66 -10.18 -2.93
C PHE A 102 -11.43 -10.10 -1.60
N GLN A 103 -12.71 -10.44 -1.59
CA GLN A 103 -13.51 -10.53 -0.37
C GLN A 103 -12.98 -11.60 0.60
N ASN A 104 -12.53 -12.76 0.09
CA ASN A 104 -11.85 -13.80 0.88
C ASN A 104 -10.55 -13.27 1.49
N TYR A 105 -9.74 -12.54 0.72
CA TYR A 105 -8.51 -11.91 1.20
C TYR A 105 -8.77 -10.96 2.37
N LEU A 106 -9.74 -10.05 2.24
CA LEU A 106 -10.15 -9.13 3.31
C LEU A 106 -10.68 -9.88 4.55
N ASN A 107 -11.51 -10.91 4.35
CA ASN A 107 -12.07 -11.73 5.43
C ASN A 107 -11.03 -12.52 6.24
N ASN A 108 -9.84 -12.73 5.67
CA ASN A 108 -8.75 -13.52 6.25
C ASN A 108 -7.65 -12.66 6.89
N GLY A 109 -7.87 -11.36 7.07
CA GLY A 109 -6.92 -10.41 7.66
C GLY A 109 -6.16 -9.57 6.63
N GLY A 110 -6.51 -9.65 5.35
CA GLY A 110 -5.86 -8.88 4.28
C GLY A 110 -6.05 -7.39 4.43
N ASN A 111 -4.99 -6.62 4.14
CA ASN A 111 -4.98 -5.16 4.24
C ASN A 111 -5.29 -4.53 2.89
N PHE A 112 -5.97 -3.38 2.88
CA PHE A 112 -6.33 -2.68 1.65
C PHE A 112 -5.93 -1.21 1.64
N VAL A 113 -5.41 -0.75 0.52
CA VAL A 113 -5.17 0.69 0.28
C VAL A 113 -5.83 1.10 -1.03
N GLY A 114 -6.67 2.14 -1.00
CA GLY A 114 -7.19 2.78 -2.20
C GLY A 114 -6.54 4.15 -2.40
N ILE A 115 -6.07 4.45 -3.62
CA ILE A 115 -5.47 5.75 -3.94
C ILE A 115 -6.18 6.35 -5.14
N HIS A 116 -6.49 7.64 -5.03
CA HIS A 116 -7.15 8.45 -6.03
C HIS A 116 -8.47 7.80 -6.52
N SER A 117 -8.56 7.46 -7.80
CA SER A 117 -9.79 6.97 -8.43
C SER A 117 -10.22 5.57 -8.02
N ALA A 118 -9.52 4.90 -7.10
CA ALA A 118 -9.95 3.62 -6.53
C ALA A 118 -11.36 3.64 -5.91
N SER A 119 -11.91 4.83 -5.62
CA SER A 119 -13.30 5.08 -5.21
C SER A 119 -14.34 5.01 -6.35
N ASP A 120 -13.89 4.98 -7.61
CA ASP A 120 -14.67 4.84 -8.85
C ASP A 120 -14.64 3.39 -9.41
N THR A 121 -14.10 2.46 -8.63
CA THR A 121 -13.90 1.04 -8.98
C THR A 121 -14.91 0.17 -8.23
N LEU A 122 -15.37 -0.93 -8.83
CA LEU A 122 -16.36 -1.85 -8.23
C LEU A 122 -17.64 -1.14 -7.77
N ASN A 123 -18.23 -0.31 -8.65
CA ASN A 123 -19.36 0.57 -8.36
C ASN A 123 -20.67 -0.14 -7.97
N THR A 124 -20.70 -1.47 -8.11
CA THR A 124 -21.75 -2.37 -7.63
C THR A 124 -21.64 -2.71 -6.14
N THR A 125 -20.48 -2.46 -5.51
CA THR A 125 -20.19 -2.76 -4.09
C THR A 125 -20.51 -1.55 -3.21
N ALA A 126 -21.22 -1.78 -2.10
CA ALA A 126 -21.88 -0.76 -1.28
C ALA A 126 -20.98 0.26 -0.52
N PHE A 127 -19.67 0.28 -0.79
CA PHE A 127 -18.71 1.24 -0.24
C PHE A 127 -18.08 2.16 -1.30
N TYR A 128 -18.25 1.87 -2.59
CA TYR A 128 -17.59 2.59 -3.69
C TYR A 128 -18.55 3.53 -4.42
N GLY A 129 -18.07 4.71 -4.82
CA GLY A 129 -18.88 5.68 -5.54
C GLY A 129 -18.32 7.11 -5.60
N LYS A 130 -17.80 7.47 -6.78
CA LYS A 130 -17.45 8.84 -7.20
C LYS A 130 -18.68 9.61 -7.74
N GLU A 131 -18.80 10.89 -7.41
CA GLU A 131 -19.29 11.92 -8.36
C GLU A 131 -18.11 12.82 -8.76
N LEU A 132 -18.14 13.36 -9.98
CA LEU A 132 -16.95 13.93 -10.63
C LEU A 132 -16.43 15.18 -9.90
N GLY A 133 -15.10 15.33 -9.90
CA GLY A 133 -14.40 16.55 -9.49
C GLY A 133 -13.72 17.23 -10.68
N ASP A 134 -13.05 18.34 -10.41
CA ASP A 134 -12.28 19.10 -11.41
C ASP A 134 -10.88 19.46 -10.89
N PHE A 135 -9.93 19.71 -11.79
CA PHE A 135 -8.52 20.01 -11.45
C PHE A 135 -8.34 21.42 -10.86
N GLN A 136 -8.25 21.51 -9.54
CA GLN A 136 -8.22 22.81 -8.85
C GLN A 136 -7.09 22.88 -7.82
N ASN A 137 -6.69 24.12 -7.51
CA ASN A 137 -5.85 24.36 -6.35
C ASN A 137 -6.78 24.40 -5.14
N ALA A 138 -6.48 23.62 -4.10
CA ALA A 138 -7.33 23.48 -2.92
C ALA A 138 -6.48 23.37 -1.65
N THR A 139 -7.05 23.74 -0.50
CA THR A 139 -6.41 23.59 0.82
C THR A 139 -6.96 22.35 1.50
N ILE A 140 -6.08 21.38 1.75
CA ILE A 140 -6.39 20.16 2.49
C ILE A 140 -6.11 20.43 3.98
N VAL A 141 -7.13 20.28 4.82
CA VAL A 141 -7.07 20.49 6.26
C VAL A 141 -6.82 19.16 6.97
N VAL A 142 -5.76 19.12 7.79
CA VAL A 142 -5.39 17.98 8.63
C VAL A 142 -6.25 17.97 9.90
N LEU A 143 -7.12 16.96 10.04
CA LEU A 143 -7.96 16.79 11.24
C LEU A 143 -7.22 16.09 12.38
N ASP A 144 -6.31 15.18 12.05
CA ASP A 144 -5.47 14.45 13.00
C ASP A 144 -4.04 14.44 12.50
N ALA A 145 -3.12 15.05 13.26
CA ALA A 145 -1.68 15.08 12.98
C ALA A 145 -0.89 14.06 13.84
N SER A 146 -1.58 13.12 14.51
CA SER A 146 -0.97 12.01 15.26
C SER A 146 -0.98 10.68 14.50
N HIS A 147 -1.73 10.60 13.40
CA HIS A 147 -1.70 9.45 12.50
C HIS A 147 -0.43 9.48 11.61
N PRO A 148 0.28 8.35 11.39
CA PRO A 148 1.57 8.36 10.68
C PRO A 148 1.52 8.90 9.24
N SER A 149 0.37 8.81 8.57
CA SER A 149 0.18 9.36 7.22
C SER A 149 -0.02 10.89 7.19
N THR A 150 -0.08 11.56 8.34
CA THR A 150 -0.40 13.00 8.44
C THR A 150 0.53 13.77 9.39
N GLU A 151 1.32 13.09 10.22
CA GLU A 151 2.26 13.70 11.19
C GLU A 151 3.27 14.68 10.56
N ASN A 152 3.61 14.49 9.27
CA ASN A 152 4.59 15.31 8.53
C ASN A 152 3.92 16.36 7.61
N LEU A 153 2.59 16.46 7.59
CA LEU A 153 1.87 17.42 6.76
C LEU A 153 1.65 18.75 7.52
N PRO A 154 1.68 19.91 6.82
CA PRO A 154 1.22 21.17 7.41
C PRO A 154 -0.29 21.10 7.68
N THR A 155 -0.77 21.79 8.73
CA THR A 155 -2.20 21.81 9.11
C THR A 155 -3.11 22.22 7.96
N ASP A 156 -2.69 23.23 7.21
CA ASP A 156 -3.28 23.67 5.96
C ASP A 156 -2.30 23.31 4.82
N TRP A 157 -2.62 22.26 4.06
CA TRP A 157 -1.78 21.73 2.99
C TRP A 157 -2.32 22.14 1.62
N PRO A 158 -1.71 23.13 0.94
CA PRO A 158 -2.13 23.52 -0.40
C PRO A 158 -1.72 22.46 -1.43
N VAL A 159 -2.69 21.90 -2.14
CA VAL A 159 -2.49 20.91 -3.21
C VAL A 159 -3.06 21.41 -4.53
N ARG A 160 -2.74 20.72 -5.62
CA ARG A 160 -3.42 20.83 -6.90
C ARG A 160 -3.81 19.42 -7.36
N ASP A 161 -5.10 19.11 -7.34
CA ASP A 161 -5.60 17.77 -7.67
C ASP A 161 -7.06 17.84 -8.12
N GLU A 162 -7.67 16.69 -8.44
CA GLU A 162 -9.12 16.60 -8.72
C GLU A 162 -9.88 16.43 -7.38
N MET A 163 -10.76 17.37 -7.04
CA MET A 163 -11.53 17.31 -5.77
C MET A 163 -12.78 16.43 -5.92
N TYR A 164 -12.66 15.14 -5.55
CA TYR A 164 -13.71 14.13 -5.69
C TYR A 164 -14.88 14.37 -4.74
N ASN A 165 -16.10 14.44 -5.27
CA ASN A 165 -17.31 14.27 -4.46
C ASN A 165 -17.66 12.77 -4.31
N PHE A 166 -18.27 12.37 -3.19
CA PHE A 166 -18.54 10.96 -2.85
C PHE A 166 -20.04 10.66 -2.72
N LYS A 167 -20.45 9.44 -3.09
CA LYS A 167 -21.85 8.99 -2.99
C LYS A 167 -22.34 8.72 -1.56
N SER A 168 -21.44 8.70 -0.59
CA SER A 168 -21.73 8.39 0.82
C SER A 168 -20.61 8.86 1.75
N ASP A 169 -20.95 9.28 2.96
CA ASP A 169 -19.99 9.57 4.02
C ASP A 169 -19.24 8.29 4.46
N PRO A 170 -17.91 8.19 4.32
CA PRO A 170 -17.15 7.02 4.77
C PRO A 170 -17.25 6.79 6.28
N ARG A 171 -17.56 7.83 7.08
CA ARG A 171 -17.81 7.72 8.52
C ARG A 171 -19.04 6.85 8.83
N SER A 172 -19.99 6.74 7.90
CA SER A 172 -21.21 5.93 8.06
C SER A 172 -20.93 4.42 8.18
N VAL A 173 -19.77 3.96 7.69
CA VAL A 173 -19.26 2.58 7.87
C VAL A 173 -18.10 2.50 8.87
N GLY A 174 -17.94 3.52 9.71
CA GLY A 174 -16.93 3.56 10.78
C GLY A 174 -15.53 3.96 10.35
N ALA A 175 -15.35 4.60 9.19
CA ALA A 175 -14.05 5.18 8.83
C ALA A 175 -13.71 6.44 9.64
N ILE A 176 -12.44 6.58 10.00
CA ILE A 176 -11.90 7.75 10.69
C ILE A 176 -11.27 8.65 9.63
N VAL A 177 -11.88 9.81 9.39
CA VAL A 177 -11.42 10.80 8.41
C VAL A 177 -10.32 11.65 9.05
N ILE A 178 -9.18 11.74 8.37
CA ILE A 178 -7.95 12.40 8.86
C ILE A 178 -7.53 13.60 8.00
N LEU A 179 -7.90 13.61 6.71
CA LEU A 179 -7.76 14.77 5.82
C LEU A 179 -9.13 15.15 5.26
N THR A 180 -9.34 16.45 5.09
CA THR A 180 -10.53 17.06 4.50
C THR A 180 -10.15 18.22 3.60
N VAL A 181 -11.05 18.72 2.75
CA VAL A 181 -10.80 19.94 1.96
C VAL A 181 -11.59 21.12 2.50
N ASP A 182 -10.95 22.29 2.56
CA ASP A 182 -11.64 23.57 2.74
C ASP A 182 -12.37 23.94 1.44
N GLU A 183 -13.69 23.76 1.41
CA GLU A 183 -14.51 24.08 0.24
C GLU A 183 -14.57 25.58 -0.10
N SER A 184 -14.09 26.46 0.77
CA SER A 184 -13.93 27.89 0.44
C SER A 184 -12.65 28.20 -0.35
N SER A 185 -11.74 27.22 -0.47
CA SER A 185 -10.46 27.37 -1.19
C SER A 185 -10.53 27.06 -2.69
N TYR A 186 -11.58 26.37 -3.16
CA TYR A 186 -11.78 25.97 -4.55
C TYR A 186 -13.23 26.27 -5.01
N THR A 187 -13.61 25.89 -6.23
CA THR A 187 -14.94 26.15 -6.83
C THR A 187 -15.61 24.85 -7.27
N ASP A 188 -16.55 24.35 -6.48
CA ASP A 188 -17.47 23.28 -6.89
C ASP A 188 -18.73 23.92 -7.50
N ASP A 189 -18.84 23.93 -8.84
CA ASP A 189 -20.08 24.31 -9.55
C ASP A 189 -20.99 23.10 -9.85
N GLY A 190 -20.59 21.92 -9.38
CA GLY A 190 -21.32 20.67 -9.50
C GLY A 190 -22.61 20.66 -8.66
N THR A 191 -23.66 20.05 -9.21
CA THR A 191 -24.86 19.74 -8.43
C THR A 191 -24.63 18.45 -7.63
N ARG A 192 -24.16 18.56 -6.39
CA ARG A 192 -24.01 17.42 -5.47
C ARG A 192 -25.34 16.68 -5.33
N ARG A 193 -25.38 15.38 -5.67
CA ARG A 193 -26.60 14.56 -5.62
C ARG A 193 -26.69 13.66 -4.40
N PHE A 194 -25.56 13.46 -3.73
CA PHE A 194 -25.41 12.59 -2.56
C PHE A 194 -24.83 13.37 -1.37
N ASN A 195 -24.68 12.68 -0.24
CA ASN A 195 -24.14 13.25 0.99
C ASN A 195 -22.86 12.49 1.40
N GLN A 196 -21.71 13.13 1.21
CA GLN A 196 -20.38 12.67 1.63
C GLN A 196 -20.04 12.99 3.10
N GLY A 197 -20.96 13.58 3.84
CA GLY A 197 -20.74 14.08 5.18
C GLY A 197 -19.91 15.36 5.20
N GLU A 198 -19.90 16.01 6.36
CA GLU A 198 -19.19 17.28 6.58
C GLU A 198 -18.27 17.16 7.80
N PRO A 199 -17.06 17.75 7.78
CA PRO A 199 -16.37 18.34 6.63
C PRO A 199 -16.07 17.35 5.49
N HIS A 200 -16.00 17.84 4.25
CA HIS A 200 -15.71 17.07 3.02
C HIS A 200 -14.47 16.14 3.18
N PRO A 201 -14.63 14.80 3.13
CA PRO A 201 -13.56 13.83 3.39
C PRO A 201 -12.60 13.65 2.20
N ILE A 202 -11.29 13.70 2.46
CA ILE A 202 -10.23 13.52 1.45
C ILE A 202 -9.41 12.25 1.70
N ALA A 203 -9.06 11.98 2.96
CA ALA A 203 -8.37 10.76 3.35
C ALA A 203 -8.89 10.20 4.67
N TRP A 204 -8.95 8.88 4.79
CA TRP A 204 -9.48 8.17 5.95
C TRP A 204 -8.87 6.78 6.12
N TYR A 205 -9.08 6.20 7.29
CA TYR A 205 -8.67 4.83 7.60
C TYR A 205 -9.75 4.04 8.36
N GLN A 206 -9.59 2.72 8.43
CA GLN A 206 -10.35 1.84 9.31
C GLN A 206 -9.39 0.85 9.99
N GLU A 207 -9.47 0.75 11.32
CA GLU A 207 -8.81 -0.30 12.11
C GLU A 207 -9.35 -1.70 11.78
N HIS A 208 -10.61 -1.77 11.35
CA HIS A 208 -11.32 -2.99 10.96
C HIS A 208 -12.04 -2.70 9.63
N GLY A 209 -11.44 -3.10 8.50
CA GLY A 209 -11.83 -2.66 7.16
C GLY A 209 -13.29 -2.90 6.77
N ALA A 210 -13.87 -1.97 6.01
CA ALA A 210 -15.22 -2.09 5.44
C ALA A 210 -15.39 -3.40 4.65
N GLY A 211 -16.54 -4.06 4.83
CA GLY A 211 -16.93 -5.24 4.06
C GLY A 211 -16.47 -6.59 4.62
N VAL A 212 -15.71 -6.65 5.71
CA VAL A 212 -15.37 -7.93 6.36
C VAL A 212 -16.62 -8.59 6.96
N VAL A 213 -16.86 -9.86 6.62
CA VAL A 213 -18.06 -10.59 7.05
C VAL A 213 -18.01 -10.97 8.53
N SER A 214 -19.19 -11.18 9.13
CA SER A 214 -19.30 -11.61 10.54
C SER A 214 -18.55 -12.92 10.78
N GLY A 215 -17.54 -12.87 11.66
CA GLY A 215 -16.65 -14.00 11.97
C GLY A 215 -15.35 -14.06 11.16
N GLY A 216 -15.13 -13.15 10.20
CA GLY A 216 -13.83 -12.93 9.58
C GLY A 216 -12.86 -12.19 10.49
N THR A 217 -11.57 -12.24 10.15
CA THR A 217 -10.52 -11.42 10.76
C THR A 217 -10.35 -10.16 9.90
N ALA A 218 -10.58 -8.98 10.45
CA ALA A 218 -10.42 -7.74 9.69
C ALA A 218 -8.97 -7.24 9.73
N GLY A 219 -8.38 -7.04 8.56
CA GLY A 219 -7.20 -6.18 8.41
C GLY A 219 -7.56 -4.69 8.46
N ARG A 220 -6.55 -3.83 8.29
CA ARG A 220 -6.73 -2.38 8.19
C ARG A 220 -7.03 -1.96 6.75
N SER A 221 -7.68 -0.80 6.62
CA SER A 221 -7.76 -0.09 5.33
C SER A 221 -7.38 1.38 5.46
N PHE A 222 -6.82 1.94 4.38
CA PHE A 222 -6.48 3.35 4.23
C PHE A 222 -6.89 3.84 2.83
N TYR A 223 -7.41 5.07 2.74
CA TYR A 223 -7.79 5.70 1.48
C TYR A 223 -7.35 7.16 1.44
N THR A 224 -6.96 7.64 0.26
CA THR A 224 -6.82 9.06 -0.05
C THR A 224 -7.31 9.35 -1.47
N SER A 225 -8.04 10.45 -1.67
CA SER A 225 -8.55 10.88 -2.98
C SER A 225 -7.51 11.59 -3.84
N LEU A 226 -6.39 11.99 -3.25
CA LEU A 226 -5.30 12.69 -3.92
C LEU A 226 -4.44 11.73 -4.77
N GLY A 227 -3.80 12.25 -5.81
CA GLY A 227 -2.87 11.52 -6.67
C GLY A 227 -3.15 11.59 -8.18
N HIS A 228 -3.95 12.54 -8.70
CA HIS A 228 -4.21 12.61 -10.14
C HIS A 228 -2.95 12.97 -10.93
N LEU A 229 -2.22 14.02 -10.52
CA LEU A 229 -1.10 14.59 -11.28
C LEU A 229 0.20 13.79 -11.13
N ASN A 230 1.10 13.89 -12.12
CA ASN A 230 2.43 13.27 -12.06
C ASN A 230 3.28 13.90 -10.95
N GLU A 231 3.23 15.23 -10.89
CA GLU A 231 3.92 16.09 -9.94
C GLU A 231 3.57 15.75 -8.48
N THR A 232 2.34 15.30 -8.22
CA THR A 232 1.91 14.81 -6.90
C THR A 232 2.72 13.59 -6.44
N TRP A 233 3.12 12.70 -7.35
CA TRP A 233 3.96 11.52 -7.03
C TRP A 233 5.46 11.82 -6.95
N GLU A 234 5.88 13.03 -7.34
CA GLU A 234 7.24 13.54 -7.14
C GLU A 234 7.38 14.33 -5.82
N ASP A 235 6.27 14.82 -5.25
CA ASP A 235 6.25 15.58 -3.99
C ASP A 235 6.56 14.72 -2.74
N GLU A 236 7.40 15.26 -1.86
CA GLU A 236 7.83 14.57 -0.65
C GLU A 236 6.74 14.52 0.43
N LEU A 237 5.84 15.50 0.53
CA LEU A 237 4.76 15.48 1.53
C LEU A 237 3.72 14.42 1.15
N PHE A 238 3.31 14.38 -0.12
CA PHE A 238 2.43 13.33 -0.63
C PHE A 238 3.07 11.94 -0.54
N MET A 239 4.33 11.76 -0.93
CA MET A 239 4.96 10.43 -0.85
C MET A 239 5.17 9.96 0.59
N ASN A 240 5.39 10.87 1.56
CA ASN A 240 5.37 10.52 2.98
C ASN A 240 3.95 10.13 3.45
N HIS A 241 2.90 10.87 3.04
CA HIS A 241 1.51 10.53 3.32
C HIS A 241 1.14 9.12 2.83
N ILE A 242 1.48 8.79 1.58
CA ILE A 242 1.22 7.48 0.98
C ILE A 242 2.01 6.37 1.69
N LEU A 243 3.33 6.50 1.83
CA LEU A 243 4.17 5.42 2.37
C LEU A 243 3.87 5.16 3.86
N SER A 244 3.70 6.19 4.68
CA SER A 244 3.34 6.01 6.09
C SER A 244 1.91 5.52 6.27
N GLY A 245 0.98 5.85 5.36
CA GLY A 245 -0.36 5.24 5.32
C GLY A 245 -0.31 3.74 5.04
N ILE A 246 0.48 3.31 4.05
CA ILE A 246 0.70 1.88 3.74
C ILE A 246 1.37 1.17 4.92
N GLN A 247 2.40 1.77 5.55
CA GLN A 247 3.06 1.20 6.73
C GLN A 247 2.12 1.08 7.94
N TRP A 248 1.31 2.10 8.25
CA TRP A 248 0.30 2.02 9.30
C TRP A 248 -0.72 0.91 9.02
N THR A 249 -1.14 0.76 7.76
CA THR A 249 -2.09 -0.29 7.36
C THR A 249 -1.50 -1.69 7.64
N LEU A 250 -0.23 -1.90 7.30
CA LEU A 250 0.48 -3.16 7.55
C LEU A 250 0.70 -3.48 9.04
N GLN A 251 0.71 -2.47 9.92
CA GLN A 251 0.79 -2.66 11.38
C GLN A 251 -0.48 -3.31 12.00
N ALA A 252 -1.48 -3.70 11.21
CA ALA A 252 -2.64 -4.47 11.65
C ALA A 252 -2.29 -5.79 12.36
N ASN A 253 -1.10 -6.35 12.13
CA ASN A 253 -0.63 -7.63 12.67
C ASN A 253 -1.50 -8.85 12.25
N THR A 254 -2.19 -8.71 11.12
CA THR A 254 -3.09 -9.71 10.53
C THR A 254 -2.51 -10.48 9.34
N THR A 255 -1.28 -10.17 8.92
CA THR A 255 -0.61 -10.79 7.76
C THR A 255 0.77 -11.35 8.13
N ARG A 256 1.30 -12.26 7.30
CA ARG A 256 2.49 -13.06 7.66
C ARG A 256 3.78 -12.26 7.85
N ALA A 257 3.94 -11.08 7.26
CA ALA A 257 5.09 -10.21 7.53
C ALA A 257 5.20 -9.75 9.00
N PHE A 258 4.09 -9.73 9.75
CA PHE A 258 4.04 -9.32 11.16
C PHE A 258 3.58 -10.45 12.10
N ASN A 259 2.72 -11.34 11.61
CA ASN A 259 2.16 -12.46 12.36
C ASN A 259 2.27 -13.76 11.54
N SER A 260 3.27 -14.59 11.83
CA SER A 260 3.54 -15.83 11.09
C SER A 260 2.44 -16.90 11.18
N SER A 261 1.41 -16.71 12.02
CA SER A 261 0.22 -17.57 12.09
C SER A 261 -0.96 -17.06 11.23
N ALA A 262 -0.78 -15.96 10.49
CA ALA A 262 -1.80 -15.39 9.61
C ALA A 262 -2.08 -16.25 8.36
N LEU A 263 -3.27 -16.04 7.78
CA LEU A 263 -3.75 -16.77 6.60
C LEU A 263 -3.33 -16.12 5.27
N VAL A 264 -2.90 -14.86 5.28
CA VAL A 264 -2.54 -14.07 4.07
C VAL A 264 -1.26 -13.26 4.29
N GLY A 265 -0.61 -12.85 3.19
CA GLY A 265 0.73 -12.26 3.20
C GLY A 265 1.83 -13.32 3.19
N ASN A 266 3.04 -12.95 2.76
CA ASN A 266 4.23 -13.81 2.63
C ASN A 266 3.97 -15.32 2.44
N GLY A 267 3.31 -15.69 1.32
CA GLY A 267 3.08 -17.07 0.88
C GLY A 267 4.34 -17.92 0.58
N GLY A 268 5.51 -17.50 1.07
CA GLY A 268 6.75 -18.29 1.08
C GLY A 268 7.52 -18.33 -0.24
N THR A 269 8.78 -17.88 -0.20
CA THR A 269 9.83 -18.43 -1.08
C THR A 269 10.24 -19.82 -0.56
N SER A 270 9.34 -20.79 -0.68
CA SER A 270 9.58 -22.16 -0.19
C SER A 270 10.62 -22.87 -1.07
N SER A 271 11.86 -22.90 -0.58
CA SER A 271 13.03 -23.61 -1.14
C SER A 271 13.53 -23.15 -2.52
N SER A 272 14.65 -22.44 -2.52
CA SER A 272 15.61 -22.46 -3.64
C SER A 272 16.30 -23.82 -3.69
N ALA A 273 15.60 -24.85 -4.16
CA ALA A 273 16.14 -26.21 -4.27
C ALA A 273 17.37 -26.22 -5.20
N SER A 274 18.47 -26.82 -4.74
CA SER A 274 19.78 -26.74 -5.41
C SER A 274 19.83 -27.55 -6.71
N ALA A 275 19.60 -26.87 -7.84
CA ALA A 275 19.86 -27.41 -9.17
C ALA A 275 21.38 -27.45 -9.47
N SER A 276 22.12 -28.32 -8.78
CA SER A 276 23.54 -28.57 -9.06
C SER A 276 23.69 -29.27 -10.41
N SER A 277 23.92 -28.49 -11.47
CA SER A 277 24.01 -28.99 -12.85
C SER A 277 25.32 -29.76 -13.08
N SER A 278 25.33 -31.05 -12.74
CA SER A 278 26.40 -31.99 -13.09
C SER A 278 26.36 -32.30 -14.60
N ALA A 279 26.91 -31.40 -15.41
CA ALA A 279 26.94 -31.52 -16.86
C ALA A 279 27.95 -32.60 -17.30
N SER A 280 27.46 -33.80 -17.60
CA SER A 280 28.26 -34.92 -18.15
C SER A 280 27.64 -35.44 -19.45
N ALA A 281 27.88 -34.75 -20.55
CA ALA A 281 27.43 -35.15 -21.89
C ALA A 281 28.54 -34.88 -22.93
N SER A 282 29.34 -35.90 -23.23
CA SER A 282 30.34 -35.86 -24.31
C SER A 282 29.70 -36.29 -25.64
N PRO A 283 29.75 -35.47 -26.71
CA PRO A 283 29.34 -35.89 -28.04
C PRO A 283 30.48 -36.63 -28.75
N SER A 284 30.38 -37.96 -28.85
CA SER A 284 31.23 -38.75 -29.76
C SER A 284 30.73 -38.63 -31.21
N SER A 285 31.64 -38.39 -32.15
CA SER A 285 31.32 -38.19 -33.57
C SER A 285 31.22 -39.49 -34.37
N THR A 286 30.30 -39.53 -35.33
CA THR A 286 30.43 -40.37 -36.55
C THR A 286 29.62 -39.84 -37.73
N SER A 287 30.25 -39.87 -38.91
CA SER A 287 29.67 -39.81 -40.27
C SER A 287 29.05 -41.18 -40.67
N SER A 288 28.20 -41.38 -41.69
CA SER A 288 27.44 -40.50 -42.62
C SER A 288 26.26 -41.38 -43.21
N THR A 289 25.65 -41.28 -44.41
CA THR A 289 25.95 -40.65 -45.72
C THR A 289 24.69 -40.59 -46.61
N SER A 290 24.64 -39.60 -47.52
CA SER A 290 23.94 -39.61 -48.84
C SER A 290 22.50 -40.13 -48.99
N GLY A 291 21.59 -39.24 -49.42
CA GLY A 291 20.31 -39.57 -50.08
C GLY A 291 19.84 -38.39 -50.95
N THR A 292 19.34 -38.64 -52.15
CA THR A 292 19.04 -37.62 -53.20
C THR A 292 17.54 -37.50 -53.52
N ALA A 293 17.20 -36.53 -54.38
CA ALA A 293 15.88 -36.26 -55.00
C ALA A 293 14.82 -35.60 -54.10
N SER A 294 13.83 -34.85 -54.62
CA SER A 294 13.72 -34.08 -55.88
C SER A 294 12.49 -33.14 -55.76
N ALA A 295 12.37 -32.15 -56.65
CA ALA A 295 11.37 -31.09 -56.62
C ALA A 295 9.88 -31.55 -56.65
N SER A 296 9.04 -30.80 -55.93
CA SER A 296 7.68 -30.39 -56.30
C SER A 296 7.36 -29.08 -55.60
#